data_AF-A0A183MHP2-F1
#
_entry.id   AF-A0A183MHP2-F1
#
_cell.length_a   1.000
_cell.length_b   1.000
_cell.length_c   1.000
_cell.angle_alpha   90.00
_cell.angle_beta   90.00
_cell.angle_gamma   90.00
#
_symmetry.space_group_name_H-M   'P 1'
#
loop_
_entity.id
_entity.type
_entity.pdbx_description
1 polymer ?
#
loop_
_entity_poly.entity_id
_entity_poly.type
_entity_poly.pdbx_seq_one_letter_code
_entity_poly.pdbx_strand_id
1 'polypeptide(L)'
;MEQLYGRTKKLAGKYGNPERPVKDKEGGPITESREKRNRWTEYFVELLNRQAPLKSPYIETTPENIPIDVTPPIIKKSGWLSNK
;
A
#
# COMPACT_ATOMS: atom_id res chain seq x y z
N MET A 1 9.09 2.87 -21.74
CA MET A 1 8.78 3.38 -20.38
C MET A 1 7.41 4.05 -20.28
N GLU A 2 6.97 4.81 -21.29
CA GLU A 2 5.64 5.46 -21.30
C GLU A 2 4.45 4.50 -21.18
N GLN A 3 4.48 3.35 -21.86
CA GLN A 3 3.38 2.39 -21.80
C GLN A 3 3.16 1.83 -20.39
N LEU A 4 4.25 1.54 -19.67
CA LEU A 4 4.19 1.11 -18.29
C LEU A 4 3.67 2.23 -17.40
N TYR A 5 4.30 3.42 -17.44
CA TYR A 5 3.91 4.58 -16.62
C TYR A 5 2.42 4.96 -16.80
N GLY A 6 1.94 5.00 -18.04
CA GLY A 6 0.52 5.28 -18.33
C GLY A 6 -0.42 4.21 -17.77
N ARG A 7 -0.03 2.94 -17.83
CA ARG A 7 -0.81 1.82 -17.30
C ARG A 7 -0.82 1.81 -15.76
N THR A 8 0.32 2.05 -15.11
CA THR A 8 0.37 2.18 -13.64
C THR A 8 -0.43 3.38 -13.16
N LYS A 9 -0.35 4.52 -13.86
CA LYS A 9 -1.15 5.72 -13.53
C LYS A 9 -2.66 5.45 -13.67
N LYS A 10 -3.08 4.66 -14.66
CA LYS A 10 -4.50 4.29 -14.86
C LYS A 10 -5.00 3.29 -13.82
N LEU A 11 -4.13 2.36 -13.37
CA LEU A 11 -4.43 1.36 -12.34
C LEU A 11 -4.39 1.94 -10.92
N ALA A 12 -3.52 2.92 -10.66
CA ALA A 12 -3.33 3.55 -9.36
C ALA A 12 -4.56 4.32 -8.83
N GLY A 13 -5.63 4.44 -9.62
CA GLY A 13 -6.83 5.18 -9.24
C GLY A 13 -6.57 6.68 -9.06
N LYS A 14 -7.54 7.38 -8.48
CA LYS A 14 -7.36 8.78 -8.07
C LYS A 14 -6.78 8.78 -6.66
N TYR A 15 -5.54 9.23 -6.52
CA TYR A 15 -4.96 9.56 -5.22
C TYR A 15 -5.76 10.71 -4.62
N GLY A 16 -6.67 10.38 -3.70
CA GLY A 16 -7.36 11.34 -2.85
C GLY A 16 -6.58 11.58 -1.57
N ASN A 17 -6.95 12.64 -0.85
CA ASN A 17 -6.51 12.76 0.54
C ASN A 17 -6.89 11.49 1.30
N PRO A 18 -6.00 10.92 2.12
CA PRO A 18 -6.37 9.81 2.97
C PRO A 18 -7.56 10.24 3.84
N GLU A 19 -8.56 9.37 3.93
CA GLU A 19 -9.76 9.60 4.74
C GLU A 19 -9.41 9.85 6.22
N ARG A 20 -8.25 9.34 6.65
CA ARG A 20 -7.72 9.54 8.00
C ARG A 20 -6.59 10.58 8.01
N PRO A 21 -6.73 11.68 8.75
CA PRO A 21 -5.63 12.62 8.97
C PRO A 21 -4.51 11.96 9.77
N VAL A 22 -3.27 12.40 9.52
CA VAL A 22 -2.11 12.01 10.34
C VAL A 22 -2.32 12.55 11.75
N LYS A 23 -2.04 11.73 12.77
CA LYS A 23 -2.16 12.13 14.17
C LYS A 23 -0.81 12.50 14.77
N ASP A 24 -0.81 13.47 15.68
CA ASP A 24 0.32 13.78 16.56
C ASP A 24 0.52 12.66 17.61
N LYS A 25 1.38 12.91 18.61
CA LYS A 25 1.66 11.94 19.67
C LYS A 25 0.50 11.85 20.67
N GLU A 26 -0.25 12.92 20.82
CA GLU A 26 -1.39 13.10 21.70
C GLU A 26 -2.70 12.59 21.08
N GLY A 27 -2.69 12.21 19.79
CA GLY A 27 -3.82 11.66 19.04
C GLY A 27 -4.64 12.71 18.27
N GLY A 28 -4.23 13.97 18.28
CA GLY A 28 -4.83 15.09 17.55
C GLY A 28 -4.46 15.10 16.06
N PRO A 29 -5.34 15.61 15.17
CA PRO A 29 -5.07 15.64 13.74
C PRO A 29 -4.08 16.75 13.36
N ILE A 30 -3.03 16.39 12.61
CA ILE A 30 -2.05 17.33 12.08
C ILE A 30 -2.55 17.92 10.76
N THR A 31 -2.70 19.24 10.71
CA THR A 31 -3.17 19.97 9.53
C THR A 31 -2.02 20.60 8.72
N GLU A 32 -0.93 21.01 9.37
CA GLU A 32 0.21 21.67 8.73
C GLU A 32 1.19 20.67 8.08
N SER A 33 1.69 20.98 6.88
CA SER A 33 2.65 20.12 6.15
C SER A 33 4.01 20.03 6.85
N ARG A 34 4.46 21.10 7.50
CA ARG A 34 5.71 21.13 8.27
C ARG A 34 5.62 20.22 9.49
N GLU A 35 4.52 20.30 10.22
CA GLU A 35 4.25 19.47 11.38
C GLU A 35 4.14 17.99 11.01
N LYS A 36 3.50 17.67 9.87
CA LYS A 36 3.50 16.30 9.34
C LYS A 36 4.93 15.80 9.09
N ARG A 37 5.79 16.62 8.48
CA ARG A 37 7.19 16.25 8.23
C ARG A 37 7.95 15.99 9.52
N ASN A 38 7.77 16.85 10.52
CA ASN A 38 8.38 16.66 11.83
C ASN A 38 7.91 15.33 12.46
N ARG A 39 6.61 15.05 12.41
CA ARG A 39 6.04 13.79 12.91
C ARG A 39 6.60 12.57 12.18
N TRP A 40 6.76 12.65 10.85
CA TRP A 40 7.41 11.60 10.06
C TRP A 40 8.85 11.36 10.52
N THR A 41 9.65 12.43 10.69
CA THR A 41 11.03 12.31 11.15
C THR A 41 11.12 11.62 12.51
N GLU A 42 10.29 12.04 13.48
CA GLU A 42 10.25 11.41 14.81
C GLU A 42 9.87 9.92 14.74
N TYR A 43 8.82 9.60 13.97
CA TYR A 43 8.37 8.21 13.81
C TYR A 43 9.47 7.33 13.22
N PHE A 44 10.20 7.81 12.21
CA PHE A 44 11.32 7.07 11.64
C PHE A 44 12.47 6.90 12.63
N VAL A 45 12.81 7.94 13.40
CA VAL A 45 13.83 7.85 14.45
C VAL A 45 13.43 6.81 15.50
N GLU A 46 12.19 6.84 15.97
CA GLU A 46 11.67 5.86 16.94
C GLU A 46 11.70 4.44 16.36
N LEU A 47 11.25 4.26 15.11
CA LEU A 47 11.21 2.97 14.44
C LEU A 47 12.62 2.37 14.25
N LEU A 48 13.61 3.20 13.89
CA LEU A 48 14.99 2.75 13.66
C LEU A 48 15.74 2.47 14.97
N ASN A 49 15.36 3.15 16.06
CA ASN A 49 15.93 2.90 17.38
C ASN A 49 15.13 1.86 18.19
N ARG A 50 14.01 1.37 17.67
CA ARG A 50 13.17 0.38 18.32
C ARG A 50 13.91 -0.96 18.40
N GLN A 51 14.09 -1.44 19.63
CA GLN A 51 14.65 -2.78 19.85
C GLN A 51 13.76 -3.85 19.21
N ALA A 52 14.39 -4.94 18.77
CA ALA A 52 13.69 -6.10 18.25
C ALA A 52 12.65 -6.59 19.28
N PRO A 53 11.43 -6.96 18.84
CA PRO A 53 10.46 -7.56 19.74
C PRO A 53 11.05 -8.78 20.45
N LEU A 54 10.96 -8.85 21.78
CA LEU A 54 11.51 -9.96 22.58
C LEU A 54 10.81 -11.29 22.33
N LYS A 55 9.57 -11.25 21.86
CA LYS A 55 8.79 -12.44 21.52
C LYS A 55 8.91 -12.67 20.02
N SER A 56 9.22 -13.90 19.64
CA SER A 56 8.95 -14.34 18.28
C SER A 56 7.47 -14.07 17.98
N PRO A 57 7.13 -13.49 16.82
CA PRO A 57 5.76 -13.43 16.38
C PRO A 57 5.22 -14.86 16.39
N TYR A 58 4.16 -15.13 17.17
CA TYR A 58 3.44 -16.38 17.05
C TYR A 58 2.68 -16.32 15.73
N ILE A 59 3.20 -17.04 14.73
CA ILE A 59 2.52 -17.22 13.45
C ILE A 59 1.79 -18.56 13.60
N GLU A 60 0.46 -18.51 13.72
CA GLU A 60 -0.36 -19.71 13.58
C GLU A 60 -0.09 -20.32 12.21
N THR A 61 0.48 -21.52 12.19
CA THR A 61 0.70 -22.28 10.96
C THR A 61 -0.66 -22.74 10.44
N THR A 62 -1.19 -22.06 9.42
CA THR A 62 -2.39 -22.52 8.71
C THR A 62 -2.09 -23.88 8.07
N PRO A 63 -2.97 -24.89 8.22
CA PRO A 63 -2.79 -26.19 7.57
C PRO A 63 -2.59 -26.06 6.05
N GLU A 64 -1.63 -26.81 5.56
CA GLU A 64 -0.81 -26.61 4.36
C GLU A 64 -1.50 -26.96 3.02
N ASN A 65 -2.82 -26.78 2.90
CA ASN A 65 -3.48 -27.06 1.62
C ASN A 65 -4.72 -26.21 1.39
N ILE A 66 -4.50 -24.95 1.05
CA ILE A 66 -5.52 -24.15 0.35
C ILE A 66 -5.25 -24.40 -1.14
N PRO A 67 -6.07 -25.22 -1.84
CA PRO A 67 -5.94 -25.40 -3.26
C PRO A 67 -6.19 -24.05 -3.94
N ILE A 68 -5.11 -23.42 -4.42
CA ILE A 68 -5.21 -22.22 -5.23
C ILE A 68 -5.63 -22.69 -6.63
N ASP A 69 -6.86 -22.36 -7.02
CA ASP A 69 -7.32 -22.55 -8.38
C ASP A 69 -6.50 -21.64 -9.32
N VAL A 70 -5.48 -22.23 -9.94
CA VAL A 70 -4.59 -21.60 -10.90
C VAL A 70 -5.19 -21.57 -12.30
N THR A 71 -6.52 -21.67 -12.46
CA THR A 71 -7.16 -21.55 -13.77
C THR A 71 -6.74 -20.23 -14.43
N PRO A 72 -5.96 -20.27 -15.54
CA PRO A 72 -5.55 -19.06 -16.23
C PRO A 72 -6.80 -18.32 -16.71
N PRO A 73 -6.89 -16.98 -16.54
CA PRO A 73 -8.01 -16.25 -17.07
C PRO A 73 -8.05 -16.46 -18.58
N ILE A 74 -9.14 -17.06 -19.07
CA ILE A 74 -9.39 -17.22 -20.50
C ILE A 74 -9.52 -15.81 -21.06
N ILE A 75 -8.46 -15.35 -21.74
CA ILE A 75 -8.47 -14.08 -22.47
C ILE A 75 -9.44 -14.27 -23.64
N LYS A 76 -10.72 -13.92 -23.43
CA LYS A 76 -11.62 -13.61 -24.54
C LYS A 76 -11.03 -12.40 -25.25
N LYS A 77 -10.50 -12.61 -26.45
CA LYS A 77 -10.16 -11.53 -27.38
C LYS A 77 -11.44 -10.76 -27.69
N SER A 78 -11.77 -9.73 -26.91
CA SER A 78 -12.76 -8.74 -27.31
C SER A 78 -12.14 -7.98 -28.48
N GLY A 79 -12.67 -8.23 -29.69
CA GLY A 79 -12.27 -7.53 -30.90
C GLY A 79 -12.59 -6.05 -30.78
N TRP A 80 -11.60 -5.26 -30.40
CA TRP A 80 -11.61 -3.83 -30.67
C TRP A 80 -11.11 -3.68 -32.10
N LEU A 81 -12.08 -3.54 -33.03
CA LEU A 81 -11.83 -3.12 -34.39
C LEU A 81 -11.02 -1.82 -34.36
N SER A 82 -9.84 -1.89 -34.94
CA SER A 82 -8.98 -0.77 -35.28
C SER A 82 -9.72 0.10 -36.28
N ASN A 83 -10.22 1.26 -35.86
CA ASN A 83 -10.67 2.28 -36.79
C ASN A 83 -9.46 3.15 -37.15
N LYS A 84 -9.19 3.17 -38.45
CA LYS A 84 -8.10 3.83 -39.16
C LYS A 84 -8.34 5.33 -39.30
#